data_AF-A0A178ICN3-F1
#
_entry.id   AF-A0A178ICN3-F1
#
_cell.length_a   1.000
_cell.length_b   1.000
_cell.length_c   1.000
_cell.angle_alpha   90.00
_cell.angle_beta   90.00
_cell.angle_gamma   90.00
#
_symmetry.space_group_name_H-M   'P 1'
#
loop_
_entity.id
_entity.type
_entity.pdbx_description
1 polymer ?
#
loop_
_entity_poly.entity_id
_entity_poly.type
_entity_poly.pdbx_seq_one_letter_code
_entity_poly.pdbx_strand_id
1 'polypeptide(L)'
;MKKHLKIIFSAFIFLILIGLVIKLRFDIIGNEKAMNGLKSARNQALSNLESSKNEGIKLQRALRQSNELLKSLEDGLAKLEQDGDADEGNTEEEENTLTGWFDKIEKVRDFIKNNPKYAIPEFKYLIAQQWLSATGGKMETEADYRISAAWLRLFALGHASGLLGRAISDFSRAHDGNPPQSYADIQQYLPEDFDRSRYTDVPPDEYPPTPPGSNYGTWIVKSVGPVDPVWDSGLLISAGPRRATQVTPIDWGPGEAVNDTIKKYKNKNDDNAPTNSSQITEYIRYNDATKELNATNIDDIFKSIMTPVQGNP
;
A
#
# COMPACT_ATOMS: atom_id res chain seq x y z
N MET A 1 -38.76 72.03 -39.39
CA MET A 1 -39.33 71.02 -38.46
C MET A 1 -39.13 69.56 -38.90
N LYS A 2 -39.52 69.12 -40.11
CA LYS A 2 -39.44 67.70 -40.52
C LYS A 2 -38.03 67.05 -40.48
N LYS A 3 -36.94 67.81 -40.65
CA LYS A 3 -35.56 67.30 -40.65
C LYS A 3 -35.04 66.96 -39.26
N HIS A 4 -35.37 67.76 -38.24
CA HIS A 4 -34.99 67.50 -36.85
C HIS A 4 -35.77 66.32 -36.25
N LEU A 5 -37.04 66.13 -36.61
CA LEU A 5 -37.85 65.00 -36.17
C LEU A 5 -37.29 63.66 -36.67
N LYS A 6 -36.77 63.60 -37.91
CA LYS A 6 -36.11 62.39 -38.45
C LYS A 6 -34.81 62.03 -37.72
N ILE A 7 -34.02 63.03 -37.31
CA ILE A 7 -32.77 62.82 -36.58
C ILE A 7 -33.06 62.30 -35.17
N ILE A 8 -34.05 62.88 -34.48
CA ILE A 8 -34.46 62.43 -33.13
C ILE A 8 -35.01 61.00 -33.20
N PHE A 9 -35.84 60.69 -34.19
CA PHE A 9 -36.39 59.35 -34.37
C PHE A 9 -35.31 58.30 -34.69
N SER A 10 -34.32 58.67 -35.52
CA SER A 10 -33.17 57.82 -35.83
C SER A 10 -32.28 57.57 -34.61
N ALA A 11 -32.03 58.60 -33.78
CA ALA A 11 -31.27 58.46 -32.55
C ALA A 11 -32.00 57.57 -31.52
N PHE A 12 -33.32 57.69 -31.44
CA PHE A 12 -34.15 56.85 -30.56
C PHE A 12 -34.13 55.37 -30.97
N ILE A 13 -34.25 55.07 -32.27
CA ILE A 13 -34.10 53.70 -32.79
C ILE A 13 -32.71 53.14 -32.50
N PHE A 14 -31.67 53.97 -32.64
CA PHE A 14 -30.29 53.55 -32.37
C PHE A 14 -30.07 53.18 -30.89
N LEU A 15 -30.65 53.95 -29.95
CA LEU A 15 -30.60 53.64 -28.52
C LEU A 15 -31.35 52.36 -28.17
N ILE A 16 -32.50 52.11 -28.80
CA ILE A 16 -33.25 50.86 -28.63
C ILE A 16 -32.41 49.67 -29.12
N LEU A 17 -31.77 49.79 -30.28
CA LEU A 17 -30.89 48.75 -30.83
C LEU A 17 -29.68 48.49 -29.93
N ILE A 18 -29.05 49.53 -29.38
CA ILE A 18 -27.96 49.38 -28.40
C ILE A 18 -28.43 48.64 -27.15
N GLY A 19 -29.58 49.03 -26.58
CA GLY A 19 -30.15 48.36 -25.41
C GLY A 19 -30.43 46.87 -25.66
N LEU A 20 -30.91 46.53 -26.86
CA LEU A 20 -31.20 45.15 -27.27
C LEU A 20 -29.90 44.33 -27.45
N VAL A 21 -28.86 44.92 -28.03
CA VAL A 21 -27.53 44.28 -28.17
C VAL A 21 -26.86 44.07 -26.81
N ILE A 22 -26.96 45.02 -25.88
CA ILE A 22 -26.42 44.89 -24.52
C ILE A 22 -27.11 43.75 -23.78
N LYS A 23 -28.46 43.70 -23.84
CA LYS A 23 -29.23 42.62 -23.20
C LYS A 23 -28.85 41.23 -23.75
N LEU A 24 -28.77 41.09 -25.07
CA LEU A 24 -28.33 39.85 -25.72
C LEU A 24 -26.93 39.41 -25.28
N ARG A 25 -25.99 40.34 -25.11
CA ARG A 25 -24.64 40.01 -24.62
C ARG A 25 -24.65 39.51 -23.17
N PHE A 26 -25.45 40.12 -22.30
CA PHE A 26 -25.60 39.64 -20.92
C PHE A 26 -26.20 38.23 -20.87
N ASP A 27 -27.22 37.96 -21.70
CA ASP A 27 -27.86 36.64 -21.77
C ASP A 27 -26.88 35.57 -22.30
N ILE A 28 -26.05 35.90 -23.31
CA ILE A 28 -25.01 34.98 -23.84
C ILE A 28 -23.96 34.66 -22.78
N ILE A 29 -23.46 35.66 -22.06
CA ILE A 29 -22.45 35.47 -21.00
C ILE A 29 -23.04 34.65 -19.84
N GLY A 30 -24.29 34.91 -19.46
CA GLY A 30 -25.01 34.13 -18.45
C GLY A 30 -25.15 32.65 -18.85
N ASN A 31 -25.52 32.40 -20.10
CA ASN A 31 -25.64 31.05 -20.65
C ASN A 31 -24.30 30.32 -20.74
N GLU A 32 -23.21 31.01 -21.09
CA GLU A 32 -21.87 30.43 -21.13
C GLU A 32 -21.39 29.99 -19.72
N LYS A 33 -21.62 30.84 -18.72
CA LYS A 33 -21.32 30.52 -17.32
C LYS A 33 -22.14 29.32 -16.82
N ALA A 34 -23.43 29.27 -17.14
CA ALA A 34 -24.30 28.14 -16.82
C ALA A 34 -23.81 26.84 -17.51
N MET A 35 -23.44 26.93 -18.79
CA MET A 35 -22.93 25.79 -19.56
C MET A 35 -21.59 25.27 -19.02
N ASN A 36 -20.69 26.16 -18.57
CA ASN A 36 -19.43 25.77 -17.94
C ASN A 36 -19.66 25.13 -16.57
N GLY A 37 -20.61 25.64 -15.77
CA GLY A 37 -21.05 25.01 -14.53
C GLY A 37 -21.60 23.60 -14.75
N LEU A 38 -22.44 23.41 -15.76
CA LEU A 38 -22.98 22.11 -16.17
C LEU A 38 -21.88 21.13 -16.61
N LYS A 39 -20.89 21.59 -17.38
CA LYS A 39 -19.72 20.76 -17.77
C LYS A 39 -18.91 20.32 -16.56
N SER A 40 -18.68 21.23 -15.61
CA SER A 40 -17.95 20.92 -14.37
C SER A 40 -18.71 19.89 -13.52
N ALA A 41 -20.01 20.11 -13.29
CA ALA A 41 -20.87 19.20 -12.54
C ALA A 41 -20.95 17.81 -13.20
N ARG A 42 -21.03 17.74 -14.54
CA ARG A 42 -20.98 16.48 -15.29
C ARG A 42 -19.64 15.77 -15.11
N ASN A 43 -18.53 16.48 -15.19
CA ASN A 43 -17.20 15.90 -15.02
C ASN A 43 -17.01 15.39 -13.58
N GLN A 44 -17.53 16.10 -12.59
CA GLN A 44 -17.56 15.67 -11.19
C GLN A 44 -18.41 14.40 -11.01
N ALA A 45 -19.59 14.34 -11.62
CA ALA A 45 -20.45 13.16 -11.59
C ALA A 45 -19.77 11.94 -12.24
N LEU A 46 -19.05 12.14 -13.35
CA LEU A 46 -18.27 11.09 -14.01
C LEU A 46 -17.12 10.59 -13.14
N SER A 47 -16.38 11.51 -12.49
CA SER A 47 -15.31 11.16 -11.56
C SER A 47 -15.82 10.38 -10.35
N ASN A 48 -16.94 10.81 -9.76
CA ASN A 48 -17.59 10.11 -8.64
C ASN A 48 -18.07 8.72 -9.07
N LEU A 49 -18.64 8.60 -10.27
CA LEU A 49 -19.07 7.31 -10.83
C LEU A 49 -17.89 6.37 -11.05
N GLU A 50 -16.76 6.87 -11.54
CA GLU A 50 -15.54 6.07 -11.72
C GLU A 50 -14.95 5.64 -10.38
N SER A 51 -14.94 6.53 -9.38
CA SER A 51 -14.53 6.19 -8.01
C SER A 51 -15.44 5.12 -7.40
N SER A 52 -16.77 5.29 -7.50
CA SER A 52 -17.76 4.32 -7.02
C SER A 52 -17.65 2.98 -7.75
N LYS A 53 -17.37 2.98 -9.06
CA LYS A 53 -17.10 1.76 -9.84
C LYS A 53 -15.83 1.07 -9.37
N ASN A 54 -14.77 1.82 -9.09
CA ASN A 54 -13.52 1.28 -8.56
C ASN A 54 -13.70 0.70 -7.14
N GLU A 55 -14.49 1.36 -6.30
CA GLU A 55 -14.91 0.83 -5.00
C GLU A 55 -15.74 -0.44 -5.15
N GLY A 56 -16.69 -0.48 -6.09
CA GLY A 56 -17.46 -1.68 -6.42
C GLY A 56 -16.59 -2.84 -6.88
N ILE A 57 -15.58 -2.57 -7.73
CA ILE A 57 -14.60 -3.59 -8.16
C ILE A 57 -13.75 -4.07 -6.97
N LYS A 58 -13.35 -3.18 -6.05
CA LYS A 58 -12.64 -3.55 -4.83
C LYS A 58 -13.51 -4.42 -3.91
N LEU A 59 -14.76 -4.02 -3.72
CA LEU A 59 -15.74 -4.76 -2.91
C LEU A 59 -16.01 -6.13 -3.52
N GLN A 60 -16.14 -6.20 -4.85
CA GLN A 60 -16.32 -7.46 -5.58
C GLN A 60 -15.10 -8.37 -5.47
N ARG A 61 -13.87 -7.82 -5.49
CA ARG A 61 -12.65 -8.60 -5.21
C ARG A 61 -12.62 -9.10 -3.77
N ALA A 62 -12.97 -8.27 -2.79
CA ALA A 62 -13.04 -8.66 -1.39
C ALA A 62 -14.10 -9.74 -1.16
N LEU A 63 -15.28 -9.62 -1.78
CA LEU A 63 -16.34 -10.64 -1.77
C LEU A 63 -15.87 -11.93 -2.42
N ARG A 64 -15.21 -11.87 -3.58
CA ARG A 64 -14.64 -13.05 -4.22
C ARG A 64 -13.60 -13.71 -3.31
N GLN A 65 -12.72 -12.94 -2.68
CA GLN A 65 -11.72 -13.45 -1.74
C GLN A 65 -12.35 -14.06 -0.49
N SER A 66 -13.41 -13.45 0.05
CA SER A 66 -14.19 -14.01 1.15
C SER A 66 -14.86 -15.32 0.74
N ASN A 67 -15.35 -15.42 -0.51
CA ASN A 67 -15.93 -16.65 -1.04
C ASN A 67 -14.87 -17.72 -1.31
N GLU A 68 -13.66 -17.37 -1.74
CA GLU A 68 -12.55 -18.33 -1.85
C GLU A 68 -12.10 -18.81 -0.46
N LEU A 69 -12.10 -17.95 0.55
CA LEU A 69 -11.86 -18.35 1.94
C LEU A 69 -12.94 -19.32 2.42
N LEU A 70 -14.22 -18.96 2.24
CA LEU A 70 -15.34 -19.84 2.58
C LEU A 70 -15.25 -21.17 1.83
N LYS A 71 -14.93 -21.14 0.54
CA LYS A 71 -14.72 -22.35 -0.25
C LYS A 71 -13.55 -23.18 0.24
N SER A 72 -12.44 -22.57 0.65
CA SER A 72 -11.30 -23.31 1.22
C SER A 72 -11.65 -23.94 2.57
N LEU A 73 -12.52 -23.28 3.36
CA LEU A 73 -13.05 -23.81 4.61
C LEU A 73 -14.06 -24.94 4.33
N GLU A 74 -14.93 -24.79 3.34
CA GLU A 74 -15.91 -25.78 2.90
C GLU A 74 -15.26 -27.00 2.27
N ASP A 75 -14.25 -26.83 1.41
CA ASP A 75 -13.46 -27.93 0.82
C ASP A 75 -12.66 -28.67 1.91
N GLY A 76 -12.22 -27.95 2.95
CA GLY A 76 -11.65 -28.55 4.17
C GLY A 76 -12.68 -29.39 4.92
N LEU A 77 -13.88 -28.85 5.15
CA LEU A 77 -14.99 -29.55 5.81
C LEU A 77 -15.50 -30.77 5.01
N ALA A 78 -15.63 -30.66 3.70
CA ALA A 78 -16.11 -31.75 2.84
C ALA A 78 -15.12 -32.92 2.78
N LYS A 79 -13.81 -32.64 2.87
CA LYS A 79 -12.80 -33.70 3.03
C LYS A 79 -12.91 -34.39 4.38
N LEU A 80 -13.11 -33.62 5.46
CA LEU A 80 -13.37 -34.18 6.80
C LEU A 80 -14.62 -35.08 6.82
N GLU A 81 -15.69 -34.72 6.11
CA GLU A 81 -16.90 -35.55 6.01
C GLU A 81 -16.71 -36.80 5.15
N GLN A 82 -15.82 -36.77 4.15
CA GLN A 82 -15.57 -37.90 3.26
C GLN A 82 -14.56 -38.91 3.83
N ASP A 83 -13.62 -38.44 4.64
CA ASP A 83 -12.63 -39.26 5.34
C ASP A 83 -13.15 -39.77 6.71
N GLY A 84 -14.22 -39.17 7.24
CA GLY A 84 -14.90 -39.60 8.48
C GLY A 84 -15.68 -40.93 8.40
N ASP A 85 -15.72 -41.60 7.24
CA ASP A 85 -16.34 -42.93 7.07
C ASP A 85 -15.31 -44.05 6.80
N ALA A 86 -14.00 -43.74 6.90
CA ALA A 86 -12.94 -44.73 6.78
C ALA A 86 -11.82 -44.52 7.81
N ASP A 87 -11.87 -45.38 8.85
CA ASP A 87 -10.78 -45.78 9.74
C ASP A 87 -10.60 -44.97 11.05
N GLU A 88 -10.85 -45.65 12.18
CA GLU A 88 -10.68 -45.21 13.58
C GLU A 88 -9.18 -45.02 13.97
N GLY A 89 -8.34 -44.54 13.05
CA GLY A 89 -6.89 -44.56 13.20
C GLY A 89 -6.15 -43.22 13.11
N ASN A 90 -6.76 -42.12 12.63
CA ASN A 90 -5.99 -40.91 12.29
C ASN A 90 -6.60 -39.56 12.71
N THR A 91 -7.35 -39.54 13.82
CA THR A 91 -8.06 -38.34 14.31
C THR A 91 -7.16 -37.21 14.85
N GLU A 92 -5.83 -37.37 14.92
CA GLU A 92 -4.89 -36.36 15.45
C GLU A 92 -4.28 -35.42 14.39
N GLU A 93 -4.33 -35.75 13.10
CA GLU A 93 -3.69 -34.94 12.04
C GLU A 93 -4.64 -33.90 11.39
N GLU A 94 -5.95 -34.05 11.57
CA GLU A 94 -6.97 -33.31 10.82
C GLU A 94 -7.60 -32.13 11.59
N GLU A 95 -7.66 -32.18 12.92
CA GLU A 95 -7.86 -31.00 13.78
C GLU A 95 -6.67 -30.00 13.73
N ASN A 96 -5.59 -30.38 13.04
CA ASN A 96 -4.26 -29.79 13.18
C ASN A 96 -3.97 -28.64 12.20
N THR A 97 -4.74 -28.48 11.12
CA THR A 97 -4.46 -27.42 10.13
C THR A 97 -5.03 -26.06 10.54
N LEU A 98 -6.34 -25.93 10.79
CA LEU A 98 -6.96 -24.67 11.22
C LEU A 98 -6.46 -24.22 12.60
N THR A 99 -6.38 -25.15 13.55
CA THR A 99 -5.78 -24.91 14.88
C THR A 99 -4.33 -24.48 14.74
N GLY A 100 -3.54 -25.16 13.90
CA GLY A 100 -2.16 -24.77 13.61
C GLY A 100 -2.02 -23.39 12.97
N TRP A 101 -2.98 -22.93 12.16
CA TRP A 101 -3.00 -21.56 11.64
C TRP A 101 -3.32 -20.54 12.74
N PHE A 102 -4.29 -20.83 13.61
CA PHE A 102 -4.60 -19.96 14.75
C PHE A 102 -3.42 -19.85 15.71
N ASP A 103 -2.76 -20.96 16.03
CA ASP A 103 -1.57 -20.99 16.88
C ASP A 103 -0.44 -20.13 16.31
N LYS A 104 -0.20 -20.20 15.00
CA LYS A 104 0.81 -19.34 14.35
C LYS A 104 0.44 -17.87 14.42
N ILE A 105 -0.84 -17.52 14.22
CA ILE A 105 -1.32 -16.13 14.36
C ILE A 105 -1.14 -15.64 15.79
N GLU A 106 -1.45 -16.46 16.80
CA GLU A 106 -1.24 -16.13 18.21
C GLU A 106 0.24 -15.94 18.53
N LYS A 107 1.11 -16.86 18.09
CA LYS A 107 2.56 -16.75 18.28
C LYS A 107 3.13 -15.46 17.67
N VAL A 108 2.70 -15.07 16.46
CA VAL A 108 3.13 -13.80 15.85
C VAL A 108 2.61 -12.59 16.62
N ARG A 109 1.35 -12.65 17.08
CA ARG A 109 0.77 -11.58 17.90
C ARG A 109 1.53 -11.40 19.20
N ASP A 110 1.86 -12.50 19.89
CA ASP A 110 2.65 -12.49 21.12
C ASP A 110 4.08 -12.01 20.87
N PHE A 111 4.70 -12.44 19.78
CA PHE A 111 6.01 -11.92 19.37
C PHE A 111 5.98 -10.40 19.20
N ILE A 112 5.00 -9.84 18.48
CA ILE A 112 4.85 -8.39 18.28
C ILE A 112 4.56 -7.67 19.60
N LYS A 113 3.72 -8.25 20.46
CA LYS A 113 3.39 -7.70 21.78
C LYS A 113 4.62 -7.61 22.69
N ASN A 114 5.47 -8.64 22.67
CA ASN A 114 6.71 -8.69 23.44
C ASN A 114 7.84 -7.89 22.79
N ASN A 115 7.71 -7.56 21.50
CA ASN A 115 8.67 -6.77 20.74
C ASN A 115 7.98 -5.58 20.05
N PRO A 116 7.50 -4.58 20.82
CA PRO A 116 6.70 -3.48 20.27
C PRO A 116 7.45 -2.65 19.23
N LYS A 117 8.79 -2.74 19.18
CA LYS A 117 9.61 -2.18 18.11
C LYS A 117 9.22 -2.68 16.71
N TYR A 118 8.62 -3.86 16.57
CA TYR A 118 8.15 -4.42 15.30
C TYR A 118 6.70 -4.07 14.96
N ALA A 119 5.98 -3.39 15.87
CA ALA A 119 4.62 -2.94 15.62
C ALA A 119 4.60 -1.60 14.89
N ILE A 120 3.53 -1.35 14.12
CA ILE A 120 3.23 -0.03 13.57
C ILE A 120 1.76 0.32 13.81
N PRO A 121 1.40 1.62 13.94
CA PRO A 121 0.01 2.04 14.15
C PRO A 121 -0.94 1.56 13.06
N GLU A 122 -0.46 1.41 11.83
CA GLU A 122 -1.24 0.96 10.67
C GLU A 122 -1.69 -0.51 10.77
N PHE A 123 -1.20 -1.29 11.76
CA PHE A 123 -1.72 -2.62 12.05
C PHE A 123 -3.21 -2.64 12.36
N LYS A 124 -3.78 -1.52 12.83
CA LYS A 124 -5.23 -1.38 13.02
C LYS A 124 -6.07 -1.57 11.75
N TYR A 125 -5.45 -1.46 10.57
CA TYR A 125 -6.12 -1.67 9.29
C TYR A 125 -6.05 -3.13 8.79
N LEU A 126 -5.34 -4.00 9.51
CA LEU A 126 -5.16 -5.39 9.10
C LEU A 126 -6.44 -6.20 9.30
N ILE A 127 -6.76 -7.02 8.29
CA ILE A 127 -7.87 -7.97 8.32
C ILE A 127 -7.37 -9.40 8.49
N ALA A 128 -8.27 -10.32 8.87
CA ALA A 128 -7.93 -11.73 9.13
C ALA A 128 -7.14 -12.41 8.00
N GLN A 129 -7.49 -12.15 6.73
CA GLN A 129 -6.77 -12.71 5.59
C GLN A 129 -5.30 -12.30 5.53
N GLN A 130 -4.98 -11.07 5.94
CA GLN A 130 -3.60 -10.55 5.93
C GLN A 130 -2.79 -11.19 7.06
N TRP A 131 -3.42 -11.43 8.21
CA TRP A 131 -2.84 -12.24 9.27
C TRP A 131 -2.55 -13.66 8.80
N LEU A 132 -3.53 -14.32 8.21
CA LEU A 132 -3.36 -15.67 7.65
C LEU A 132 -2.24 -15.70 6.60
N SER A 133 -2.22 -14.73 5.68
CA SER A 133 -1.21 -14.68 4.62
C SER A 133 0.21 -14.47 5.19
N ALA A 134 0.35 -13.64 6.22
CA ALA A 134 1.64 -13.38 6.86
C ALA A 134 2.17 -14.58 7.67
N THR A 135 1.30 -15.49 8.10
CA THR A 135 1.66 -16.66 8.92
C THR A 135 1.75 -17.97 8.12
N GLY A 136 1.79 -17.91 6.78
CA GLY A 136 1.87 -19.11 5.94
C GLY A 136 3.19 -19.87 6.01
N GLY A 137 4.24 -19.23 6.52
CA GLY A 137 5.56 -19.83 6.69
C GLY A 137 5.70 -20.72 7.92
N LYS A 138 6.96 -21.03 8.22
CA LYS A 138 7.38 -21.61 9.50
C LYS A 138 7.31 -20.54 10.60
N MET A 139 7.39 -20.98 11.86
CA MET A 139 7.41 -20.12 13.07
C MET A 139 8.38 -20.72 14.10
N GLU A 140 9.58 -21.09 13.64
CA GLU A 140 10.55 -21.86 14.42
C GLU A 140 11.67 -20.95 14.95
N THR A 141 12.05 -19.93 14.18
CA THR A 141 13.23 -19.08 14.42
C THR A 141 12.86 -17.61 14.54
N GLU A 142 13.70 -16.80 15.18
CA GLU A 142 13.44 -15.35 15.29
C GLU A 142 13.27 -14.71 13.90
N ALA A 143 14.03 -15.17 12.90
CA ALA A 143 13.89 -14.72 11.52
C ALA A 143 12.48 -14.99 10.95
N ASP A 144 11.88 -16.16 11.23
CA ASP A 144 10.52 -16.48 10.79
C ASP A 144 9.50 -15.46 11.34
N TYR A 145 9.60 -15.14 12.63
CA TYR A 145 8.73 -14.14 13.27
C TYR A 145 8.94 -12.73 12.70
N ARG A 146 10.20 -12.33 12.46
CA ARG A 146 10.53 -11.02 11.88
C ARG A 146 10.00 -10.91 10.45
N ILE A 147 10.11 -11.97 9.65
CA ILE A 147 9.54 -12.07 8.29
C ILE A 147 8.03 -11.93 8.32
N SER A 148 7.35 -12.67 9.20
CA SER A 148 5.89 -12.56 9.32
C SER A 148 5.45 -11.18 9.78
N ALA A 149 6.18 -10.57 10.72
CA ALA A 149 5.91 -9.19 11.11
C ALA A 149 6.15 -8.20 9.95
N ALA A 150 7.16 -8.43 9.10
CA ALA A 150 7.42 -7.63 7.92
C ALA A 150 6.30 -7.75 6.88
N TRP A 151 5.75 -8.95 6.66
CA TRP A 151 4.55 -9.14 5.83
C TRP A 151 3.33 -8.37 6.36
N LEU A 152 3.10 -8.39 7.68
CA LEU A 152 2.03 -7.59 8.28
C LEU A 152 2.25 -6.09 8.07
N ARG A 153 3.50 -5.60 8.22
CA ARG A 153 3.84 -4.20 7.95
C ARG A 153 3.63 -3.86 6.49
N LEU A 154 4.00 -4.74 5.56
CA LEU A 154 3.76 -4.57 4.13
C LEU A 154 2.26 -4.43 3.82
N PHE A 155 1.41 -5.31 4.37
CA PHE A 155 -0.03 -5.23 4.18
C PHE A 155 -0.63 -3.95 4.78
N ALA A 156 -0.17 -3.55 5.96
CA ALA A 156 -0.58 -2.31 6.61
C ALA A 156 -0.14 -1.06 5.82
N LEU A 157 1.07 -1.04 5.27
CA LEU A 157 1.57 0.01 4.37
C LEU A 157 0.74 0.10 3.09
N GLY A 158 0.22 -1.03 2.57
CA GLY A 158 -0.71 -1.04 1.45
C GLY A 158 -2.00 -0.26 1.74
N HIS A 159 -2.55 -0.41 2.95
CA HIS A 159 -3.72 0.36 3.40
C HIS A 159 -3.38 1.84 3.57
N ALA A 160 -2.25 2.15 4.20
CA ALA A 160 -1.79 3.52 4.39
C ALA A 160 -1.55 4.24 3.06
N SER A 161 -0.95 3.55 2.08
CA SER A 161 -0.82 4.05 0.71
C SER A 161 -2.17 4.40 0.09
N GLY A 162 -3.20 3.58 0.33
CA GLY A 162 -4.56 3.88 -0.11
C GLY A 162 -5.14 5.16 0.52
N LEU A 163 -4.84 5.42 1.80
CA LEU A 163 -5.24 6.64 2.49
C LEU A 163 -4.49 7.88 1.99
N LEU A 164 -3.17 7.80 1.88
CA LEU A 164 -2.32 8.85 1.32
C LEU A 164 -2.70 9.17 -0.12
N GLY A 165 -2.96 8.14 -0.93
CA GLY A 165 -3.45 8.30 -2.29
C GLY A 165 -4.78 9.06 -2.36
N ARG A 166 -5.73 8.74 -1.47
CA ARG A 166 -7.00 9.50 -1.38
C ARG A 166 -6.78 10.96 -1.00
N ALA A 167 -5.94 11.22 0.00
CA ALA A 167 -5.61 12.58 0.42
C ALA A 167 -5.00 13.42 -0.72
N ILE A 168 -4.12 12.82 -1.54
CA ILE A 168 -3.60 13.46 -2.76
C ILE A 168 -4.71 13.81 -3.74
N SER A 169 -5.66 12.89 -3.99
CA SER A 169 -6.81 13.17 -4.86
C SER A 169 -7.70 14.27 -4.33
N ASP A 170 -7.92 14.29 -3.01
CA ASP A 170 -8.79 15.27 -2.36
C ASP A 170 -8.17 16.67 -2.39
N PHE A 171 -6.85 16.76 -2.14
CA PHE A 171 -6.08 17.99 -2.39
C PHE A 171 -6.24 18.46 -3.83
N SER A 172 -5.94 17.61 -4.82
CA SER A 172 -6.02 18.05 -6.22
C SER A 172 -7.42 18.49 -6.62
N ARG A 173 -8.47 17.86 -6.09
CA ARG A 173 -9.86 18.30 -6.33
C ARG A 173 -10.15 19.67 -5.72
N ALA A 174 -9.59 19.98 -4.56
CA ALA A 174 -9.73 21.28 -3.90
C ALA A 174 -8.89 22.39 -4.56
N HIS A 175 -7.88 22.03 -5.34
CA HIS A 175 -6.91 22.94 -5.94
C HIS A 175 -6.93 22.92 -7.49
N ASP A 176 -8.11 22.89 -8.11
CA ASP A 176 -8.32 22.99 -9.57
C ASP A 176 -7.55 21.94 -10.40
N GLY A 177 -7.32 20.75 -9.82
CA GLY A 177 -6.58 19.67 -10.44
C GLY A 177 -5.06 19.75 -10.29
N ASN A 178 -4.54 20.76 -9.59
CA ASN A 178 -3.10 20.87 -9.34
C ASN A 178 -2.64 19.77 -8.35
N PRO A 179 -1.50 19.11 -8.60
CA PRO A 179 -0.96 18.11 -7.68
C PRO A 179 -0.33 18.76 -6.44
N PRO A 180 -0.38 18.10 -5.27
CA PRO A 180 0.40 18.51 -4.11
C PRO A 180 1.89 18.52 -4.42
N GLN A 181 2.63 19.44 -3.80
CA GLN A 181 4.07 19.59 -3.97
C GLN A 181 4.85 18.96 -2.81
N SER A 182 4.17 18.69 -1.70
CA SER A 182 4.75 18.14 -0.48
C SER A 182 3.76 17.24 0.27
N TYR A 183 4.27 16.47 1.22
CA TYR A 183 3.49 15.76 2.20
C TYR A 183 2.65 16.71 3.06
N ALA A 184 3.18 17.89 3.39
CA ALA A 184 2.48 18.89 4.19
C ALA A 184 1.14 19.31 3.57
N ASP A 185 1.08 19.41 2.24
CA ASP A 185 -0.11 19.81 1.48
C ASP A 185 -1.31 18.86 1.71
N ILE A 186 -1.04 17.57 1.92
CA ILE A 186 -2.09 16.54 1.99
C ILE A 186 -2.52 16.20 3.42
N GLN A 187 -1.82 16.69 4.46
CA GLN A 187 -2.04 16.23 5.84
C GLN A 187 -3.44 16.52 6.37
N GLN A 188 -4.06 17.61 5.93
CA GLN A 188 -5.42 18.00 6.33
C GLN A 188 -6.50 17.09 5.73
N TYR A 189 -6.19 16.35 4.66
CA TYR A 189 -7.12 15.42 4.00
C TYR A 189 -6.98 13.99 4.53
N LEU A 190 -6.03 13.74 5.43
CA LEU A 190 -5.86 12.44 6.08
C LEU A 190 -6.86 12.28 7.25
N PRO A 191 -7.31 11.05 7.55
CA PRO A 191 -8.10 10.79 8.74
C PRO A 191 -7.46 11.34 10.02
N GLU A 192 -8.28 11.70 10.99
CA GLU A 192 -7.80 12.23 12.27
C GLU A 192 -6.83 11.26 12.96
N ASP A 193 -7.19 9.98 12.96
CA ASP A 193 -6.44 8.89 13.58
C ASP A 193 -5.23 8.40 12.76
N PHE A 194 -4.94 9.00 11.60
CA PHE A 194 -3.78 8.63 10.80
C PHE A 194 -2.49 9.11 11.48
N ASP A 195 -1.50 8.22 11.65
CA ASP A 195 -0.22 8.61 12.22
C ASP A 195 0.64 9.33 11.17
N ARG A 196 0.67 10.66 11.29
CA ARG A 196 1.41 11.55 10.39
C ARG A 196 2.93 11.49 10.62
N SER A 197 3.38 11.08 11.81
CA SER A 197 4.80 11.09 12.17
C SER A 197 5.63 10.01 11.44
N ARG A 198 4.94 9.03 10.85
CA ARG A 198 5.53 7.92 10.09
C ARG A 198 5.97 8.30 8.69
N TYR A 199 5.58 9.48 8.20
CA TYR A 199 5.75 9.90 6.82
C TYR A 199 6.38 11.28 6.72
N THR A 200 7.13 11.50 5.64
CA THR A 200 7.84 12.75 5.36
C THR A 200 7.92 13.01 3.86
N ASP A 201 8.32 14.21 3.49
CA ASP A 201 8.69 14.56 2.12
C ASP A 201 9.82 13.68 1.58
N VAL A 202 9.78 13.41 0.28
CA VAL A 202 10.87 12.72 -0.42
C VAL A 202 11.90 13.76 -0.87
N PRO A 203 13.17 13.65 -0.44
CA PRO A 203 14.24 14.48 -0.98
C PRO A 203 14.46 14.23 -2.49
N PRO A 204 14.75 15.25 -3.31
CA PRO A 204 14.97 15.07 -4.75
C PRO A 204 16.08 14.08 -5.14
N ASP A 205 17.10 13.93 -4.30
CA ASP A 205 18.22 12.99 -4.47
C ASP A 205 17.85 11.54 -4.16
N GLU A 206 16.70 11.31 -3.51
CA GLU A 206 16.14 9.97 -3.25
C GLU A 206 15.05 9.56 -4.26
N TYR A 207 14.79 10.37 -5.28
CA TYR A 207 13.77 10.02 -6.28
C TYR A 207 14.18 8.74 -7.01
N PRO A 208 13.29 7.72 -7.05
CA PRO A 208 13.58 6.52 -7.79
C PRO A 208 13.65 6.85 -9.29
N PRO A 209 14.42 6.08 -10.07
CA PRO A 209 14.53 6.29 -11.50
C PRO A 209 13.14 6.22 -12.16
N THR A 210 12.69 7.33 -12.72
CA THR A 210 11.42 7.40 -13.44
C THR A 210 11.66 7.12 -14.93
N PRO A 211 10.96 6.15 -15.55
CA PRO A 211 11.07 5.91 -16.98
C PRO A 211 10.78 7.19 -17.79
N PRO A 212 11.52 7.47 -18.89
CA PRO A 212 11.24 8.58 -19.77
C PRO A 212 9.77 8.53 -20.27
N GLY A 213 9.07 9.67 -20.21
CA GLY A 213 7.66 9.76 -20.61
C GLY A 213 6.66 9.20 -19.59
N SER A 214 7.09 8.87 -18.38
CA SER A 214 6.18 8.51 -17.30
C SER A 214 5.49 9.73 -16.70
N ASN A 215 4.18 9.60 -16.43
CA ASN A 215 3.36 10.66 -15.81
C ASN A 215 3.22 10.46 -14.29
N TYR A 216 4.27 9.93 -13.64
CA TYR A 216 4.25 9.67 -12.19
C TYR A 216 4.29 10.96 -11.37
N GLY A 217 4.74 12.08 -11.95
CA GLY A 217 4.85 13.36 -11.23
C GLY A 217 5.96 13.32 -10.17
N THR A 218 5.95 14.31 -9.27
CA THR A 218 6.93 14.44 -8.19
C THR A 218 6.66 13.40 -7.09
N TRP A 219 7.70 12.78 -6.55
CA TRP A 219 7.62 11.96 -5.34
C TRP A 219 7.51 12.87 -4.13
N ILE A 220 6.46 12.72 -3.33
CA ILE A 220 6.13 13.69 -2.26
C ILE A 220 5.93 13.05 -0.90
N VAL A 221 5.78 11.71 -0.81
CA VAL A 221 5.69 11.01 0.46
C VAL A 221 6.64 9.82 0.48
N LYS A 222 7.45 9.71 1.54
CA LYS A 222 8.14 8.48 1.94
C LYS A 222 7.84 8.13 3.39
N SER A 223 7.98 6.85 3.75
CA SER A 223 8.10 6.43 5.15
C SER A 223 9.42 6.93 5.75
N VAL A 224 9.42 7.34 7.03
CA VAL A 224 10.61 7.87 7.73
C VAL A 224 11.77 6.85 7.83
N GLY A 225 11.47 5.55 7.77
CA GLY A 225 12.46 4.49 7.68
C GLY A 225 11.83 3.10 7.83
N PRO A 226 12.59 2.02 7.57
CA PRO A 226 12.14 0.67 7.85
C PRO A 226 12.05 0.44 9.36
N VAL A 227 11.07 -0.34 9.80
CA VAL A 227 10.97 -0.75 11.21
C VAL A 227 11.97 -1.87 11.48
N ASP A 228 12.14 -2.75 10.50
CA ASP A 228 13.16 -3.77 10.47
C ASP A 228 14.05 -3.60 9.22
N PRO A 229 15.28 -3.08 9.35
CA PRO A 229 16.14 -2.73 8.22
C PRO A 229 16.64 -3.92 7.40
N VAL A 230 16.27 -5.16 7.76
CA VAL A 230 16.66 -6.36 7.03
C VAL A 230 15.49 -6.96 6.25
N TRP A 231 14.27 -6.98 6.81
CA TRP A 231 13.12 -7.66 6.23
C TRP A 231 12.00 -6.72 5.77
N ASP A 232 12.05 -5.43 6.12
CA ASP A 232 10.97 -4.51 5.77
C ASP A 232 11.08 -3.93 4.37
N SER A 233 9.97 -3.35 3.94
CA SER A 233 9.95 -2.47 2.78
C SER A 233 9.67 -1.02 3.20
N GLY A 234 10.22 -0.08 2.42
CA GLY A 234 9.83 1.33 2.47
C GLY A 234 8.62 1.62 1.60
N LEU A 235 7.94 2.74 1.85
CA LEU A 235 6.85 3.26 1.01
C LEU A 235 7.29 4.57 0.36
N LEU A 236 7.09 4.70 -0.95
CA LEU A 236 7.16 5.98 -1.68
C LEU A 236 5.87 6.20 -2.49
N ILE A 237 5.40 7.45 -2.53
CA ILE A 237 4.22 7.85 -3.29
C ILE A 237 4.48 9.11 -4.10
N SER A 238 4.05 9.07 -5.36
CA SER A 238 4.11 10.20 -6.29
C SER A 238 2.78 10.95 -6.43
N ALA A 239 2.86 12.25 -6.67
CA ALA A 239 1.72 13.17 -6.80
C ALA A 239 1.07 13.19 -8.19
N GLY A 240 1.62 12.46 -9.17
CA GLY A 240 1.17 12.53 -10.55
C GLY A 240 -0.16 11.82 -10.83
N PRO A 241 -0.76 12.10 -12.01
CA PRO A 241 -2.05 11.55 -12.40
C PRO A 241 -2.04 10.02 -12.53
N ARG A 242 -0.89 9.43 -12.90
CA ARG A 242 -0.62 8.01 -12.65
C ARG A 242 0.11 7.94 -11.31
N ARG A 243 -0.61 7.67 -10.22
CA ARG A 243 0.00 7.44 -8.92
C ARG A 243 0.94 6.24 -9.02
N ALA A 244 2.22 6.45 -8.77
CA ALA A 244 3.13 5.37 -8.43
C ALA A 244 3.14 5.20 -6.92
N THR A 245 2.86 3.97 -6.49
CA THR A 245 3.25 3.51 -5.17
C THR A 245 4.42 2.57 -5.40
N GLN A 246 5.58 2.95 -4.89
CA GLN A 246 6.68 2.01 -4.80
C GLN A 246 6.76 1.55 -3.36
N VAL A 247 6.62 0.25 -3.19
CA VAL A 247 7.13 -0.39 -2.00
C VAL A 247 8.57 -0.75 -2.37
N THR A 248 9.55 -0.02 -1.84
CA THR A 248 10.95 -0.40 -2.02
C THR A 248 11.20 -1.58 -1.10
N PRO A 249 11.36 -2.81 -1.62
CA PRO A 249 11.85 -3.87 -0.77
C PRO A 249 13.20 -3.39 -0.25
N ILE A 250 13.44 -3.44 1.07
CA ILE A 250 14.78 -3.86 1.45
C ILE A 250 14.80 -5.28 0.91
N ASP A 251 15.63 -5.47 -0.11
CA ASP A 251 15.72 -6.69 -0.91
C ASP A 251 15.49 -7.91 0.01
N TRP A 252 14.66 -8.89 -0.34
CA TRP A 252 14.64 -10.15 0.43
C TRP A 252 16.03 -10.84 0.43
N GLY A 253 16.89 -10.34 -0.45
CA GLY A 253 18.31 -10.58 -0.66
C GLY A 253 19.17 -10.86 0.57
N PRO A 254 19.32 -9.97 1.57
CA PRO A 254 20.20 -10.18 2.72
C PRO A 254 19.83 -11.42 3.51
N GLY A 255 18.55 -11.57 3.87
CA GLY A 255 18.03 -12.71 4.63
C GLY A 255 18.15 -14.02 3.86
N GLU A 256 17.68 -14.02 2.61
CA GLU A 256 17.72 -15.21 1.74
C GLU A 256 19.16 -15.62 1.41
N ALA A 257 20.04 -14.65 1.12
CA ALA A 257 21.45 -14.91 0.85
C ALA A 257 22.14 -15.54 2.05
N VAL A 258 21.92 -15.01 3.27
CA VAL A 258 22.49 -15.61 4.48
C VAL A 258 21.94 -17.03 4.70
N ASN A 259 20.62 -17.24 4.56
CA ASN A 259 20.03 -18.57 4.67
C ASN A 259 20.62 -19.57 3.65
N ASP A 260 20.79 -19.14 2.41
CA ASP A 260 21.41 -19.95 1.36
C ASP A 260 22.89 -20.23 1.62
N THR A 261 23.62 -19.31 2.24
CA THR A 261 25.00 -19.58 2.68
C THR A 261 25.07 -20.56 3.83
N ILE A 262 24.13 -20.53 4.77
CA ILE A 262 24.01 -21.52 5.84
C ILE A 262 23.76 -22.91 5.21
N LYS A 263 22.84 -23.02 4.24
CA LYS A 263 22.60 -24.29 3.52
C LYS A 263 23.86 -24.78 2.80
N LYS A 264 24.59 -23.90 2.11
CA LYS A 264 25.86 -24.26 1.44
C LYS A 264 26.93 -24.71 2.41
N TYR A 265 27.05 -24.06 3.57
CA TYR A 265 27.97 -24.46 4.63
C TYR A 265 27.62 -25.87 5.12
N LYS A 266 26.36 -26.12 5.47
CA LYS A 266 25.90 -27.44 5.93
C LYS A 266 26.22 -28.55 4.93
N ASN A 267 25.91 -28.32 3.65
CA ASN A 267 26.21 -29.28 2.58
C ASN A 267 27.70 -29.62 2.43
N LYS A 268 28.61 -28.71 2.82
CA LYS A 268 30.05 -28.94 2.78
C LYS A 268 30.63 -29.50 4.09
N ASN A 269 29.88 -29.47 5.18
CA ASN A 269 30.34 -29.80 6.52
C ASN A 269 29.49 -30.92 7.14
N ASP A 270 29.11 -31.92 6.34
CA ASP A 270 28.35 -33.10 6.79
C ASP A 270 27.08 -32.73 7.58
N ASP A 271 26.32 -31.76 7.07
CA ASP A 271 25.11 -31.20 7.66
C ASP A 271 25.29 -30.48 9.01
N ASN A 272 26.53 -30.32 9.50
CA ASN A 272 26.81 -29.54 10.70
C ASN A 272 26.45 -28.07 10.49
N ALA A 273 25.65 -27.53 11.42
CA ALA A 273 25.27 -26.13 11.39
C ALA A 273 26.47 -25.22 11.71
N PRO A 274 26.56 -24.04 11.07
CA PRO A 274 27.54 -23.03 11.48
C PRO A 274 27.23 -22.53 12.90
N THR A 275 28.27 -22.24 13.66
CA THR A 275 28.19 -21.75 15.05
C THR A 275 28.30 -20.23 15.15
N ASN A 276 28.81 -19.57 14.10
CA ASN A 276 28.90 -18.12 14.01
C ASN A 276 28.89 -17.63 12.55
N SER A 277 28.62 -16.34 12.37
CA SER A 277 28.53 -15.68 11.06
C SER A 277 29.85 -15.68 10.27
N SER A 278 31.01 -15.74 10.94
CA SER A 278 32.32 -15.79 10.26
C SER A 278 32.51 -17.07 9.45
N GLN A 279 31.90 -18.19 9.86
CA GLN A 279 31.99 -19.48 9.17
C GLN A 279 31.23 -19.51 7.84
N ILE A 280 30.23 -18.64 7.66
CA ILE A 280 29.44 -18.57 6.42
C ILE A 280 29.91 -17.45 5.47
N THR A 281 30.81 -16.56 5.94
CA THR A 281 31.20 -15.36 5.19
C THR A 281 31.88 -15.72 3.86
N GLU A 282 32.64 -16.82 3.79
CA GLU A 282 33.27 -17.30 2.55
C GLU A 282 32.29 -17.79 1.48
N TYR A 283 31.03 -18.05 1.87
CA TYR A 283 29.97 -18.53 0.97
C TYR A 283 29.10 -17.40 0.42
N ILE A 284 29.20 -16.18 0.99
CA ILE A 284 28.39 -15.03 0.60
C ILE A 284 28.83 -14.59 -0.80
N ARG A 285 27.88 -14.65 -1.74
CA ARG A 285 28.08 -14.10 -3.09
C ARG A 285 27.61 -12.66 -3.10
N TYR A 286 28.55 -11.73 -3.19
CA TYR A 286 28.25 -10.33 -3.40
C TYR A 286 27.64 -10.10 -4.79
N ASN A 287 26.40 -9.63 -4.81
CA ASN A 287 25.54 -9.29 -5.95
C ASN A 287 24.67 -8.09 -5.56
N ASP A 288 23.80 -7.61 -6.46
CA ASP A 288 22.92 -6.45 -6.17
C ASP A 288 22.11 -6.64 -4.88
N ALA A 289 21.64 -7.87 -4.63
CA ALA A 289 20.85 -8.25 -3.45
C ALA A 289 21.64 -8.34 -2.13
N THR A 290 22.97 -8.25 -2.18
CA THR A 290 23.89 -8.32 -1.03
C THR A 290 24.82 -7.12 -0.95
N LYS A 291 24.62 -6.10 -1.80
CA LYS A 291 25.39 -4.84 -1.77
C LYS A 291 25.27 -4.09 -0.45
N GLU A 292 24.16 -4.27 0.26
CA GLU A 292 23.89 -3.64 1.56
C GLU A 292 24.24 -4.55 2.75
N LEU A 293 24.72 -5.78 2.50
CA LEU A 293 25.26 -6.62 3.56
C LEU A 293 26.59 -6.05 4.05
N ASN A 294 26.60 -5.60 5.29
CA ASN A 294 27.81 -5.35 6.06
C ASN A 294 27.96 -6.43 7.15
N ALA A 295 29.12 -6.49 7.79
CA ALA A 295 29.41 -7.50 8.82
C ALA A 295 28.38 -7.49 9.98
N THR A 296 27.87 -6.33 10.37
CA THR A 296 26.86 -6.19 11.42
C THR A 296 25.50 -6.75 10.99
N ASN A 297 25.07 -6.49 9.76
CA ASN A 297 23.82 -7.01 9.21
C ASN A 297 23.90 -8.54 9.03
N ILE A 298 25.04 -9.07 8.55
CA ILE A 298 25.24 -10.52 8.41
C ILE A 298 25.13 -11.22 9.76
N ASP A 299 25.72 -10.65 10.82
CA ASP A 299 25.68 -11.24 12.15
C ASP A 299 24.27 -11.23 12.77
N ASP A 300 23.52 -10.14 12.62
CA ASP A 300 22.11 -10.05 13.06
C ASP A 300 21.23 -11.06 12.33
N ILE A 301 21.33 -11.10 10.99
CA ILE A 301 20.59 -12.05 10.16
C ILE A 301 20.93 -13.49 10.55
N PHE A 302 22.23 -13.81 10.66
CA PHE A 302 22.69 -15.13 11.07
C PHE A 302 22.09 -15.54 12.42
N LYS A 303 22.21 -14.68 13.44
CA LYS A 303 21.69 -14.93 14.77
C LYS A 303 20.19 -15.15 14.75
N SER A 304 19.44 -14.34 14.01
CA SER A 304 17.98 -14.47 13.92
C SER A 304 17.53 -15.78 13.27
N ILE A 305 18.27 -16.27 12.25
CA ILE A 305 17.98 -17.54 11.57
C ILE A 305 18.36 -18.72 12.47
N MET A 306 19.46 -18.60 13.22
CA MET A 306 20.00 -19.68 14.04
C MET A 306 19.38 -19.75 15.44
N THR A 307 18.61 -18.75 15.88
CA THR A 307 17.98 -18.71 17.20
C THR A 307 16.58 -19.31 17.13
N PRO A 308 16.35 -20.50 17.70
CA PRO A 308 15.00 -21.04 17.83
C PRO A 308 14.23 -20.20 18.84
N VAL A 309 13.02 -19.80 18.50
CA VAL A 309 12.11 -19.23 19.50
C VAL A 309 11.44 -20.41 20.18
N GLN A 310 11.87 -20.72 21.41
CA GLN A 310 11.20 -21.73 22.20
C GLN A 310 9.73 -21.31 22.34
N GLY A 311 8.81 -22.16 21.84
CA GLY A 311 7.41 -22.01 22.15
C GLY A 311 7.26 -22.02 23.67
N ASN A 312 6.56 -21.03 24.22
CA ASN A 312 6.14 -21.15 25.61
C ASN A 312 5.38 -22.49 25.75
N PRO A 313 5.69 -23.30 26.77
CA PRO A 313 5.04 -24.59 27.00
C PRO A 313 3.54 -24.45 27.24
#